data_AF-A0A9E4BPY6-F1
#
_entry.id   AF-A0A9E4BPY6-F1
#
_cell.length_a   1.000
_cell.length_b   1.000
_cell.length_c   1.000
_cell.angle_alpha   90.00
_cell.angle_beta   90.00
_cell.angle_gamma   90.00
#
_symmetry.space_group_name_H-M   'P 1'
#
loop_
_entity.id
_entity.type
_entity.pdbx_description
1 polymer ?
#
loop_
_entity_poly.entity_id
_entity_poly.type
_entity_poly.pdbx_seq_one_letter_code
_entity_poly.pdbx_strand_id
1 'polypeptide(L)'
;MKPNIRLTMTLLHRCEIPCSILLCLVALFVQPIMAADTYRVLAVRVSFPPEDPDNETTSGNGTFNLNTIENSDRIYPFDAPPHDRAYFEAHLQALSNYYRDISSGQMTIEYDVYPQDLTASYVLDTPLIEYGNGRTRREINERV
;
A
#
# COMPACT_ATOMS: atom_id res chain seq x y z
N MET A 1 -12.57 26.09 -85.47
CA MET A 1 -11.28 25.41 -85.22
C MET A 1 -10.94 25.67 -83.75
N LYS A 2 -11.13 24.67 -82.87
CA LYS A 2 -10.90 24.76 -81.41
C LYS A 2 -9.52 24.19 -81.07
N PRO A 3 -8.74 24.78 -80.14
CA PRO A 3 -7.69 24.05 -79.45
C PRO A 3 -8.19 23.56 -78.09
N ASN A 4 -7.94 22.27 -77.82
CA ASN A 4 -8.12 21.60 -76.54
C ASN A 4 -6.88 21.80 -75.66
N ILE A 5 -7.07 22.13 -74.38
CA ILE A 5 -6.01 22.08 -73.36
C ILE A 5 -6.37 20.94 -72.41
N ARG A 6 -5.48 19.94 -72.32
CA ARG A 6 -5.58 18.80 -71.40
C ARG A 6 -5.05 19.22 -70.02
N LEU A 7 -5.84 19.02 -68.97
CA LEU A 7 -5.37 19.00 -67.58
C LEU A 7 -4.83 17.59 -67.24
N THR A 8 -3.59 17.54 -66.78
CA THR A 8 -2.98 16.36 -66.16
C THR A 8 -3.48 16.22 -64.72
N MET A 9 -4.15 15.11 -64.43
CA MET A 9 -4.71 14.78 -63.12
C MET A 9 -3.68 13.96 -62.33
N THR A 10 -3.21 14.52 -61.22
CA THR A 10 -2.26 13.92 -60.28
C THR A 10 -2.85 12.65 -59.64
N LEU A 11 -2.12 11.55 -59.72
CA LEU A 11 -2.51 10.23 -59.21
C LEU A 11 -2.35 10.21 -57.67
N LEU A 12 -3.46 10.26 -56.93
CA LEU A 12 -3.50 9.93 -55.50
C LEU A 12 -3.53 8.40 -55.34
N HIS A 13 -2.43 7.80 -54.89
CA HIS A 13 -2.41 6.38 -54.53
C HIS A 13 -3.23 6.16 -53.26
N ARG A 14 -4.35 5.43 -53.41
CA ARG A 14 -5.16 4.93 -52.30
C ARG A 14 -4.37 3.88 -51.51
N CYS A 15 -4.07 4.19 -50.26
CA CYS A 15 -3.54 3.24 -49.29
C CYS A 15 -4.73 2.40 -48.76
N GLU A 16 -5.02 1.29 -49.43
CA GLU A 16 -6.03 0.32 -49.01
C GLU A 16 -5.38 -0.63 -47.98
N ILE A 17 -5.38 -0.27 -46.70
CA ILE A 17 -4.93 -1.20 -45.65
C ILE A 17 -5.96 -2.33 -45.57
N PRO A 18 -5.61 -3.57 -45.93
CA PRO A 18 -6.56 -4.66 -45.98
C PRO A 18 -7.12 -4.94 -44.59
N CYS A 19 -8.44 -5.05 -44.49
CA CYS A 19 -9.18 -5.24 -43.23
C CYS A 19 -8.64 -6.39 -42.37
N SER A 20 -8.04 -7.42 -42.99
CA SER A 20 -7.36 -8.52 -42.29
C SER A 20 -6.13 -8.10 -41.47
N ILE A 21 -5.37 -7.10 -41.93
CA ILE A 21 -4.23 -6.55 -41.17
C ILE A 21 -4.74 -5.71 -39.99
N LEU A 22 -5.82 -4.95 -40.19
CA LEU A 22 -6.47 -4.20 -39.12
C LEU A 22 -7.06 -5.14 -38.05
N LEU A 23 -7.69 -6.25 -38.47
CA LEU A 23 -8.25 -7.25 -37.57
C LEU A 23 -7.16 -8.00 -36.78
N CYS A 24 -6.05 -8.37 -37.43
CA CYS A 24 -4.89 -8.96 -36.76
C CYS A 24 -4.21 -7.99 -35.77
N LEU A 25 -4.09 -6.71 -36.12
CA LEU A 25 -3.55 -5.70 -35.21
C LEU A 25 -4.45 -5.55 -33.98
N VAL A 26 -5.77 -5.46 -34.15
CA VAL A 26 -6.72 -5.41 -33.02
C VAL A 26 -6.57 -6.64 -32.11
N ALA A 27 -6.47 -7.85 -32.68
CA ALA A 27 -6.28 -9.07 -31.89
C ALA A 27 -4.94 -9.12 -31.13
N LEU A 28 -3.87 -8.48 -31.63
CA LEU A 28 -2.58 -8.34 -30.93
C LEU A 28 -2.61 -7.30 -29.80
N PHE A 29 -3.55 -6.35 -29.83
CA PHE A 29 -3.74 -5.35 -28.76
C PHE A 29 -4.75 -5.77 -27.68
N VAL A 30 -5.59 -6.78 -27.95
CA VAL A 30 -6.47 -7.37 -26.92
C VAL A 30 -5.65 -8.32 -26.06
N GLN A 31 -4.99 -7.77 -25.05
CA GLN A 31 -4.43 -8.59 -23.96
C GLN A 31 -5.61 -9.34 -23.29
N PRO A 32 -5.47 -10.65 -22.98
CA PRO A 32 -6.47 -11.32 -22.15
C PRO A 32 -6.55 -10.59 -20.81
N ILE A 33 -7.77 -10.28 -20.37
CA ILE A 33 -8.01 -9.83 -18.99
C ILE A 33 -7.66 -11.04 -18.11
N MET A 34 -6.41 -11.10 -17.65
CA MET A 34 -6.05 -12.02 -16.58
C MET A 34 -6.77 -11.54 -15.32
N ALA A 35 -7.46 -12.45 -14.63
CA ALA A 35 -8.06 -12.14 -13.35
C ALA A 35 -6.97 -11.66 -12.38
N ALA A 36 -7.25 -10.62 -11.61
CA ALA A 36 -6.29 -10.08 -10.66
C ALA A 36 -5.99 -11.10 -9.56
N ASP A 37 -4.72 -11.25 -9.20
CA ASP A 37 -4.32 -12.02 -8.03
C ASP A 37 -4.73 -11.27 -6.76
N THR A 38 -5.38 -11.98 -5.84
CA THR A 38 -5.87 -11.39 -4.58
C THR A 38 -5.05 -11.91 -3.40
N TYR A 39 -4.39 -11.00 -2.70
CA TYR A 39 -3.65 -11.28 -1.48
C TYR A 39 -4.45 -10.82 -0.26
N ARG A 40 -4.64 -11.71 0.70
CA ARG A 40 -5.36 -11.41 1.95
C ARG A 40 -4.38 -11.21 3.09
N VAL A 41 -4.43 -10.04 3.71
CA VAL A 41 -3.54 -9.63 4.79
C VAL A 41 -4.33 -9.44 6.07
N LEU A 42 -3.94 -10.15 7.12
CA LEU A 42 -4.45 -9.90 8.48
C LEU A 42 -3.41 -9.10 9.26
N ALA A 43 -3.75 -7.88 9.63
CA ALA A 43 -2.98 -7.08 10.58
C ALA A 43 -3.52 -7.28 12.00
N VAL A 44 -2.63 -7.62 12.93
CA VAL A 44 -2.97 -7.85 14.34
C VAL A 44 -2.29 -6.79 15.18
N ARG A 45 -3.09 -5.96 15.85
CA ARG A 45 -2.61 -4.95 16.80
C ARG A 45 -2.35 -5.59 18.15
N VAL A 46 -1.10 -5.53 18.57
CA VAL A 46 -0.59 -6.10 19.81
C VAL A 46 0.04 -4.98 20.63
N SER A 47 -0.28 -4.93 21.91
CA SER A 47 0.34 -4.04 22.87
C SER A 47 0.92 -4.84 24.03
N PHE A 48 1.66 -4.15 24.89
CA PHE A 48 2.35 -4.70 26.04
C PHE A 48 1.86 -4.00 27.32
N PRO A 49 2.15 -4.56 28.50
CA PRO A 49 1.94 -3.86 29.76
C PRO A 49 2.72 -2.52 29.73
N PRO A 50 2.11 -1.40 30.18
CA PRO A 50 2.80 -0.11 30.20
C PRO A 50 4.11 -0.17 30.97
N GLU A 51 5.14 0.46 30.42
CA GLU A 51 6.42 0.64 31.10
C GLU A 51 6.35 1.82 32.07
N ASP A 52 6.89 1.64 33.28
CA ASP A 52 7.07 2.71 34.28
C ASP A 52 8.32 2.43 35.12
N PRO A 53 9.43 3.16 34.90
CA PRO A 53 9.64 4.17 33.85
C PRO A 53 9.78 3.54 32.45
N ASP A 54 9.62 4.35 31.40
CA ASP A 54 9.94 3.96 30.01
C ASP A 54 11.36 3.40 29.91
N ASN A 55 11.52 2.29 29.19
CA ASN A 55 12.83 1.69 29.01
C ASN A 55 13.59 2.33 27.83
N GLU A 56 14.85 2.75 28.04
CA GLU A 56 15.66 3.38 26.98
C GLU A 56 15.94 2.47 25.77
N THR A 57 15.66 1.17 25.89
CA THR A 57 15.94 0.16 24.86
C THR A 57 14.70 -0.30 24.10
N THR A 58 13.53 0.23 24.45
CA THR A 58 12.24 0.00 23.78
C THR A 58 11.78 1.29 23.09
N SER A 59 10.73 1.19 22.28
CA SER A 59 10.13 2.36 21.61
C SER A 59 8.77 2.66 22.23
N GLY A 60 8.60 3.88 22.75
CA GLY A 60 7.40 4.27 23.51
C GLY A 60 7.30 3.51 24.84
N ASN A 61 6.10 3.46 25.42
CA ASN A 61 5.84 2.83 26.71
C ASN A 61 5.22 1.42 26.60
N GLY A 62 5.30 0.78 25.44
CA GLY A 62 4.66 -0.51 25.16
C GLY A 62 3.18 -0.46 24.73
N THR A 63 2.56 0.72 24.71
CA THR A 63 1.15 0.90 24.30
C THR A 63 0.99 1.73 23.03
N PHE A 64 -0.17 1.65 22.38
CA PHE A 64 -0.50 2.52 21.25
C PHE A 64 -0.79 3.95 21.75
N ASN A 65 -0.23 4.95 21.08
CA ASN A 65 -0.53 6.35 21.38
C ASN A 65 -1.90 6.71 20.79
N LEU A 66 -2.91 6.79 21.66
CA LEU A 66 -4.29 7.13 21.30
C LEU A 66 -4.63 8.63 21.46
N ASN A 67 -3.63 9.47 21.72
CA ASN A 67 -3.84 10.91 21.83
C ASN A 67 -4.20 11.53 20.48
N THR A 68 -4.92 12.66 20.50
CA THR A 68 -5.11 13.45 19.27
C THR A 68 -3.79 14.11 18.87
N ILE A 69 -3.67 14.46 17.59
CA ILE A 69 -2.50 15.19 17.06
C ILE A 69 -2.21 16.44 17.88
N GLU A 70 -3.24 17.18 18.30
CA GLU A 70 -3.12 18.41 19.09
C GLU A 70 -2.54 18.18 20.50
N ASN A 71 -2.70 16.97 21.05
CA ASN A 71 -2.24 16.58 22.38
C ASN A 71 -0.98 15.69 22.31
N SER A 72 -0.31 15.61 21.16
CA SER A 72 0.89 14.81 20.98
C SER A 72 2.16 15.65 21.08
N ASP A 73 3.07 15.27 21.98
CA ASP A 73 4.39 15.90 22.12
C ASP A 73 5.30 15.64 20.91
N ARG A 74 4.95 14.66 20.07
CA ARG A 74 5.69 14.27 18.86
C ARG A 74 4.73 14.15 17.69
N ILE A 75 4.87 15.03 16.71
CA ILE A 75 4.11 15.00 15.45
C ILE A 75 5.09 14.69 14.32
N TYR A 76 5.14 13.42 13.91
CA TYR A 76 5.72 13.06 12.62
C TYR A 76 4.61 13.15 11.57
N PRO A 77 4.83 13.84 10.43
CA PRO A 77 3.76 14.08 9.46
C PRO A 77 3.19 12.81 8.82
N PHE A 78 3.93 11.70 8.89
CA PHE A 78 3.56 10.38 8.35
C PHE A 78 3.27 9.34 9.44
N ASP A 79 3.40 9.70 10.72
CA ASP A 79 3.18 8.78 11.86
C ASP A 79 2.49 9.51 13.02
N ALA A 80 1.45 10.27 12.67
CA ALA A 80 0.69 11.05 13.65
C ALA A 80 -0.34 10.16 14.39
N PRO A 81 -0.52 10.34 15.71
CA PRO A 81 -1.56 9.64 16.45
C PRO A 81 -2.96 10.21 16.12
N PRO A 82 -4.07 9.51 16.46
CA PRO A 82 -4.12 8.26 17.22
C PRO A 82 -3.68 7.05 16.41
N HIS A 83 -2.87 6.17 17.00
CA HIS A 83 -2.46 4.88 16.42
C HIS A 83 -3.53 3.81 16.64
N ASP A 84 -4.75 4.12 16.23
CA ASP A 84 -5.94 3.28 16.37
C ASP A 84 -6.17 2.40 15.12
N ARG A 85 -7.33 1.73 15.02
CA ARG A 85 -7.64 0.83 13.89
C ARG A 85 -7.65 1.59 12.57
N ALA A 86 -8.19 2.81 12.56
CA ALA A 86 -8.30 3.62 11.36
C ALA A 86 -6.92 4.05 10.84
N TYR A 87 -5.97 4.32 11.74
CA TYR A 87 -4.57 4.55 11.37
C TYR A 87 -3.98 3.36 10.58
N PHE A 88 -4.15 2.13 11.07
CA PHE A 88 -3.61 0.95 10.39
C PHE A 88 -4.38 0.59 9.11
N GLU A 89 -5.70 0.80 9.08
CA GLU A 89 -6.51 0.66 7.86
C GLU A 89 -6.06 1.64 6.78
N ALA A 90 -5.74 2.89 7.13
CA ALA A 90 -5.22 3.87 6.18
C ALA A 90 -3.88 3.43 5.56
N HIS A 91 -2.99 2.83 6.36
CA HIS A 91 -1.73 2.29 5.86
C HIS A 91 -1.93 1.11 4.91
N LEU A 92 -2.81 0.17 5.27
CA LEU A 92 -3.13 -0.98 4.41
C LEU A 92 -3.90 -0.57 3.15
N GLN A 93 -4.72 0.48 3.23
CA GLN A 93 -5.35 1.08 2.06
C GLN A 93 -4.31 1.69 1.12
N ALA A 94 -3.33 2.41 1.66
CA ALA A 94 -2.23 2.96 0.88
C ALA A 94 -1.42 1.83 0.22
N LEU A 95 -1.13 0.76 0.96
CA LEU A 95 -0.46 -0.44 0.44
C LEU A 95 -1.26 -1.08 -0.71
N SER A 96 -2.57 -1.28 -0.54
CA SER A 96 -3.46 -1.82 -1.56
C SER A 96 -3.48 -0.94 -2.81
N ASN A 97 -3.59 0.38 -2.65
CA ASN A 97 -3.54 1.32 -3.76
C ASN A 97 -2.20 1.25 -4.50
N TYR A 98 -1.09 1.25 -3.78
CA TYR A 98 0.24 1.14 -4.38
C TYR A 98 0.37 -0.12 -5.25
N TYR A 99 0.05 -1.29 -4.72
CA TYR A 99 0.18 -2.56 -5.45
C TYR A 99 -0.80 -2.68 -6.61
N ARG A 100 -2.02 -2.17 -6.48
CA ARG A 100 -2.95 -2.09 -7.62
C ARG A 100 -2.36 -1.24 -8.74
N ASP A 101 -1.79 -0.09 -8.42
CA ASP A 101 -1.32 0.86 -9.42
C ASP A 101 -0.03 0.34 -10.10
N ILE A 102 0.95 -0.16 -9.34
CA ILE A 102 2.21 -0.68 -9.92
C ILE A 102 2.04 -1.99 -10.67
N SER A 103 0.99 -2.77 -10.36
CA SER A 103 0.66 -4.01 -11.08
C SER A 103 -0.26 -3.79 -12.27
N SER A 104 -0.64 -2.55 -12.59
CA SER A 104 -1.66 -2.25 -13.60
C SER A 104 -2.97 -3.02 -13.36
N GLY A 105 -3.37 -3.16 -12.10
CA GLY A 105 -4.57 -3.87 -11.68
C GLY A 105 -4.46 -5.40 -11.65
N GLN A 106 -3.29 -5.97 -11.92
CA GLN A 106 -3.08 -7.43 -11.87
C GLN A 106 -2.95 -7.98 -10.44
N MET A 107 -2.75 -7.12 -9.45
CA MET A 107 -2.64 -7.49 -8.04
C MET A 107 -3.58 -6.62 -7.19
N THR A 108 -4.34 -7.27 -6.31
CA THR A 108 -5.22 -6.62 -5.32
C THR A 108 -4.87 -7.12 -3.92
N ILE A 109 -4.91 -6.22 -2.94
CA ILE A 109 -4.77 -6.56 -1.52
C ILE A 109 -6.11 -6.36 -0.82
N GLU A 110 -6.64 -7.42 -0.24
CA GLU A 110 -7.72 -7.39 0.75
C GLU A 110 -7.08 -7.43 2.13
N TYR A 111 -7.63 -6.68 3.08
CA TYR A 111 -7.06 -6.62 4.42
C TYR A 111 -8.11 -6.55 5.52
N ASP A 112 -7.72 -7.03 6.69
CA ASP A 112 -8.46 -6.90 7.95
C ASP A 112 -7.51 -6.44 9.05
N VAL A 113 -8.01 -5.59 9.96
CA VAL A 113 -7.27 -5.16 11.17
C VAL A 113 -8.00 -5.67 12.40
N TYR A 114 -7.32 -6.46 13.22
CA TYR A 114 -7.85 -6.99 14.47
C TYR A 114 -7.09 -6.47 15.71
N PRO A 115 -7.77 -6.30 16.86
CA PRO A 115 -9.22 -6.50 17.06
C PRO A 115 -10.05 -5.45 16.29
N GLN A 116 -11.33 -5.75 16.06
CA GLN A 116 -12.23 -4.91 15.27
C GLN A 116 -12.67 -3.62 15.99
N ASP A 117 -12.51 -3.57 17.31
CA ASP A 117 -12.75 -2.35 18.08
C ASP A 117 -11.79 -1.23 17.65
N LEU A 118 -12.19 0.03 17.73
CA LEU A 118 -11.38 1.14 17.22
C LEU A 118 -10.04 1.25 17.95
N THR A 119 -10.01 1.11 19.28
CA THR A 119 -8.83 1.42 20.10
C THR A 119 -8.23 0.21 20.80
N ALA A 120 -8.93 -0.93 20.82
CA ALA A 120 -8.42 -2.13 21.47
C ALA A 120 -7.20 -2.74 20.76
N SER A 121 -6.46 -3.54 21.52
CA SER A 121 -5.37 -4.38 21.05
C SER A 121 -5.34 -5.68 21.87
N TYR A 122 -4.68 -6.70 21.34
CA TYR A 122 -4.35 -7.87 22.15
C TYR A 122 -3.15 -7.53 23.03
N VAL A 123 -3.34 -7.51 24.35
CA VAL A 123 -2.27 -7.21 25.30
C VAL A 123 -1.52 -8.50 25.62
N LEU A 124 -0.21 -8.53 25.43
CA LEU A 124 0.64 -9.65 25.85
C LEU A 124 0.96 -9.57 27.34
N ASP A 125 1.18 -10.72 27.98
CA ASP A 125 1.52 -10.77 29.41
C ASP A 125 3.00 -10.42 29.68
N THR A 126 3.86 -10.62 28.68
CA THR A 126 5.30 -10.40 28.80
C THR A 126 5.64 -8.96 28.40
N PRO A 127 6.45 -8.22 29.18
CA PRO A 127 6.89 -6.86 28.84
C PRO A 127 7.60 -6.74 27.49
N LEU A 128 7.48 -5.57 26.84
CA LEU A 128 8.05 -5.29 25.51
C LEU A 128 9.57 -5.57 25.44
N ILE A 129 10.30 -5.26 26.50
CA ILE A 129 11.75 -5.47 26.59
C ILE A 129 12.20 -6.91 26.28
N GLU A 130 11.38 -7.92 26.58
CA GLU A 130 11.74 -9.33 26.34
C GLU A 130 11.69 -9.73 24.85
N TYR A 131 11.12 -8.91 23.96
CA TYR A 131 10.93 -9.25 22.54
C TYR A 131 11.94 -8.63 21.58
N GLY A 132 12.49 -7.46 21.90
CA GLY A 132 13.13 -6.63 20.85
C GLY A 132 14.31 -5.78 21.27
N ASN A 133 14.81 -5.89 22.50
CA ASN A 133 15.85 -4.97 22.99
C ASN A 133 17.28 -5.24 22.46
N GLY A 134 17.45 -6.31 21.66
CA GLY A 134 18.73 -6.73 21.08
C GLY A 134 19.81 -7.09 22.10
N ARG A 135 19.45 -7.23 23.39
CA ARG A 135 20.37 -7.42 24.52
C ARG A 135 20.08 -8.75 25.21
N THR A 136 21.11 -9.34 25.78
CA THR A 136 20.98 -10.51 26.66
C THR A 136 20.37 -10.09 28.00
N ARG A 137 19.70 -11.02 28.70
CA ARG A 137 19.17 -10.78 30.06
C ARG A 137 20.21 -10.24 31.04
N ARG A 138 21.46 -10.67 30.89
CA ARG A 138 22.58 -10.18 31.70
C ARG A 138 22.82 -8.69 31.46
N GLU A 139 22.83 -8.24 30.21
CA GLU A 139 23.03 -6.83 29.84
C GLU A 139 21.85 -5.93 30.25
N ILE A 140 20.65 -6.50 30.35
CA ILE A 140 19.48 -5.80 30.92
C ILE A 140 19.69 -5.62 32.43
N ASN A 141 19.99 -6.71 33.15
CA ASN A 141 20.09 -6.73 34.61
C ASN A 141 21.29 -5.94 35.17
N GLU A 142 22.34 -5.70 34.38
CA GLU A 142 23.54 -4.96 34.81
C GLU A 142 23.37 -3.43 34.79
N ARG A 143 22.26 -2.89 34.25
CA ARG A 143 21.99 -1.44 34.18
C ARG A 143 20.76 -0.97 34.97
N VAL A 144 19.99 -1.89 35.54
CA VAL A 144 18.85 -1.58 36.42
C VAL A 144 19.33 -1.38 37.84
#